data_AF-A0A1V3L2H7-F1
#
_entry.id   AF-A0A1V3L2H7-F1
#
_cell.length_a   1.000
_cell.length_b   1.000
_cell.length_c   1.000
_cell.angle_alpha   90.00
_cell.angle_beta   90.00
_cell.angle_gamma   90.00
#
_symmetry.space_group_name_H-M   'P 1'
#
loop_
_entity.id
_entity.type
_entity.pdbx_description
1 polymer ?
#
loop_
_entity_poly.entity_id
_entity_poly.type
_entity_poly.pdbx_seq_one_letter_code
_entity_poly.pdbx_strand_id
1 'polypeptide(L)'
;MKQRNQSPKNLQILQKQLDIQSQRFRQAYSSGDYHTALDAASKAHRLIPNNIKPLSDMATTYTYLEQWDNAIKTAQKILRLEPNHLNSLDILAHAYGAKRDWQKAGLYGHQALTLRDQQISQKIHKLPDLATAFMDRDTAPKQNLISFSLFGNRSEYIETAVINAQIVAKIYPTWQCRFYVDDSVPNEAITRLSNTHSQVVKVTPEQSKLPGTMWRFLAMDDENVGYVLFRDVDSVISHREASTVKEWLESKKCFHTIRDSGSHTELILAGLWGAKAGSVPNIFQLMKDYLQKNTKITRHTDQYFLRESVWQYVRQDLYSSDRIFDFMNAHPITDIGFDYEKTHIGCDEGNAIFTLTSTDLNVGDKVSWQLISQIDPCLNIDLSHNLRGEQLICQYEALIEKTGILTGKIPRIYAQGIPTKQSRIIFKKV
;
A
#
# COMPACT_ATOMS: atom_id res chain seq x y z
N MET A 1 41.89 18.43 14.76
CA MET A 1 41.00 18.45 15.95
C MET A 1 41.04 17.08 16.61
N LYS A 2 41.44 17.00 17.88
CA LYS A 2 41.71 15.75 18.62
C LYS A 2 40.44 14.89 18.76
N GLN A 3 40.44 13.66 18.22
CA GLN A 3 39.51 12.62 18.67
C GLN A 3 39.81 12.36 20.15
N ARG A 4 38.91 12.82 21.04
CA ARG A 4 38.96 12.44 22.45
C ARG A 4 38.64 10.95 22.52
N ASN A 5 39.64 10.13 22.81
CA ASN A 5 39.44 8.74 23.24
C ASN A 5 38.52 8.75 24.46
N GLN A 6 37.24 8.40 24.26
CA GLN A 6 36.29 8.24 25.36
C GLN A 6 36.68 7.00 26.15
N SER A 7 36.65 7.07 27.48
CA SER A 7 36.95 5.91 28.32
C SER A 7 35.93 4.78 28.06
N PRO A 8 36.32 3.50 28.18
CA PRO A 8 35.41 2.37 27.99
C PRO A 8 34.11 2.46 28.81
N LYS A 9 34.19 3.01 30.03
CA LYS A 9 33.03 3.26 30.90
C LYS A 9 32.07 4.31 30.33
N ASN A 10 32.59 5.37 29.72
CA ASN A 10 31.76 6.40 29.08
C ASN A 10 31.09 5.87 27.80
N LEU A 11 31.78 5.02 27.05
CA LEU A 11 31.21 4.33 25.88
C LEU A 11 30.08 3.38 26.28
N GLN A 12 30.23 2.62 27.38
CA GLN A 12 29.16 1.75 27.89
C GLN A 12 27.93 2.55 28.34
N ILE A 13 28.12 3.69 29.01
CA ILE A 13 27.00 4.56 29.41
C ILE A 13 26.29 5.13 28.18
N LEU A 14 27.05 5.61 27.20
CA LEU A 14 26.50 6.11 25.93
C LEU A 14 25.70 5.02 25.21
N GLN A 15 26.25 3.81 25.09
CA GLN A 15 25.57 2.69 24.46
C GLN A 15 24.26 2.36 25.16
N LYS A 16 24.27 2.27 26.50
CA LYS A 16 23.04 2.03 27.28
C LYS A 16 21.99 3.11 27.06
N GLN A 17 22.39 4.38 26.97
CA GLN A 17 21.46 5.48 26.67
C GLN A 17 20.88 5.37 25.26
N LEU A 18 21.70 5.00 24.27
CA LEU A 18 21.25 4.77 22.89
C LEU A 18 20.28 3.58 22.78
N ASP A 19 20.53 2.50 23.52
CA ASP A 19 19.65 1.32 23.54
C ASP A 19 18.28 1.68 24.10
N ILE A 20 18.23 2.47 25.19
CA ILE A 20 16.98 2.99 25.75
C ILE A 20 16.20 3.82 24.73
N GLN A 21 16.87 4.77 24.05
CA GLN A 21 16.19 5.60 23.04
C GLN A 21 15.74 4.76 21.84
N SER A 22 16.54 3.79 21.41
CA SER A 22 16.21 2.91 20.29
C SER A 22 15.00 2.01 20.60
N GLN A 23 14.91 1.48 21.82
CA GLN A 23 13.76 0.70 22.26
C GLN A 23 12.50 1.57 22.35
N ARG A 24 12.60 2.75 22.97
CA ARG A 24 11.49 3.71 23.07
C ARG A 24 10.99 4.14 21.70
N PHE A 25 11.90 4.44 20.76
CA PHE A 25 11.56 4.74 19.38
C PHE A 25 10.79 3.60 18.73
N ARG A 26 11.33 2.37 18.76
CA ARG A 26 10.69 1.21 18.12
C ARG A 26 9.29 0.95 18.66
N GLN A 27 9.12 1.01 19.99
CA GLN A 27 7.83 0.80 20.63
C GLN A 27 6.83 1.88 20.21
N ALA A 28 7.18 3.16 20.37
CA ALA A 28 6.30 4.27 20.04
C ALA A 28 5.94 4.31 18.54
N TYR A 29 6.93 4.08 17.66
CA TYR A 29 6.71 4.01 16.23
C TYR A 29 5.78 2.87 15.84
N SER A 30 5.95 1.69 16.46
CA SER A 30 5.07 0.53 16.21
C SER A 30 3.64 0.73 16.70
N SER A 31 3.43 1.55 17.74
CA SER A 31 2.10 1.89 18.26
C SER A 31 1.48 3.12 17.59
N GLY A 32 2.13 3.71 16.59
CA GLY A 32 1.66 4.95 15.95
C GLY A 32 1.81 6.22 16.80
N ASP A 33 2.48 6.16 17.96
CA ASP A 33 2.82 7.35 18.75
C ASP A 33 4.06 8.03 18.17
N TYR A 34 3.84 8.71 17.04
CA TYR A 34 4.92 9.37 16.31
C TYR A 34 5.51 10.56 17.06
N HIS A 35 4.78 11.19 17.99
CA HIS A 35 5.34 12.24 18.84
C HIS A 35 6.38 11.69 19.80
N THR A 36 6.08 10.59 20.49
CA THR A 36 7.06 9.93 21.38
C THR A 36 8.22 9.33 20.58
N ALA A 37 7.96 8.79 19.39
CA ALA A 37 9.02 8.31 18.51
C ALA A 37 9.98 9.46 18.13
N LEU A 38 9.46 10.62 17.76
CA LEU A 38 10.26 11.78 17.39
C LEU A 38 11.12 12.29 18.56
N ASP A 39 10.58 12.33 19.78
CA ASP A 39 11.35 12.68 20.99
C ASP A 39 12.51 11.72 21.23
N ALA A 40 12.26 10.40 21.13
CA ALA A 40 13.29 9.38 21.29
C ALA A 40 14.40 9.49 20.24
N ALA A 41 14.02 9.67 18.96
CA ALA A 41 14.97 9.85 17.86
C ALA A 41 15.80 11.14 18.03
N SER A 42 15.17 12.23 18.48
CA SER A 42 15.85 13.50 18.78
C SER A 42 16.85 13.38 19.93
N LYS A 43 16.50 12.63 20.99
CA LYS A 43 17.42 12.31 22.09
C LYS A 43 18.61 11.48 21.61
N ALA A 44 18.37 10.46 20.79
CA ALA A 44 19.45 9.68 20.18
C ALA A 44 20.37 10.55 19.30
N HIS A 45 19.80 11.45 18.50
CA HIS A 45 20.60 12.39 17.68
C HIS A 45 21.51 13.30 18.54
N ARG A 46 21.02 13.80 19.69
CA ARG A 46 21.85 14.60 20.62
C ARG A 46 23.04 13.80 21.18
N LEU A 47 22.87 12.50 21.39
CA LEU A 47 23.93 11.61 21.87
C LEU A 47 24.98 11.31 20.78
N ILE A 48 24.55 11.18 19.52
CA ILE A 48 25.39 10.85 18.36
C ILE A 48 25.11 11.79 17.17
N PRO A 49 25.54 13.07 17.24
CA PRO A 49 25.10 14.12 16.30
C PRO A 49 25.56 13.93 14.85
N ASN A 50 26.57 13.09 14.61
CA ASN A 50 27.09 12.81 13.27
C ASN A 50 26.58 11.47 12.70
N ASN A 51 25.76 10.73 13.43
CA ASN A 51 25.22 9.46 12.96
C ASN A 51 23.92 9.68 12.18
N ILE A 52 23.81 9.00 11.03
CA ILE A 52 22.66 9.12 10.12
C ILE A 52 21.42 8.42 10.66
N LYS A 53 21.56 7.34 11.44
CA LYS A 53 20.41 6.52 11.86
C LYS A 53 19.35 7.31 12.63
N PRO A 54 19.67 8.10 13.68
CA PRO A 54 18.67 8.92 14.36
C PRO A 54 18.08 10.01 13.46
N LEU A 55 18.86 10.59 12.54
CA LEU A 55 18.35 11.56 11.57
C LEU A 55 17.33 10.91 10.62
N SER A 56 17.62 9.70 10.16
CA SER A 56 16.72 8.92 9.32
C SER A 56 15.42 8.61 10.06
N ASP A 57 15.51 8.18 11.33
CA ASP A 57 14.35 7.94 12.19
C ASP A 57 13.50 9.20 12.39
N MET A 58 14.15 10.35 12.62
CA MET A 58 13.47 11.65 12.69
C MET A 58 12.78 12.01 11.38
N ALA A 59 13.45 11.89 10.23
CA ALA A 59 12.90 12.24 8.92
C ALA A 59 11.68 11.39 8.56
N THR A 60 11.75 10.07 8.81
CA THR A 60 10.59 9.17 8.65
C THR A 60 9.46 9.57 9.59
N THR A 61 9.76 9.86 10.86
CA THR A 61 8.73 10.26 11.83
C THR A 61 8.07 11.59 11.48
N TYR A 62 8.82 12.57 10.97
CA TYR A 62 8.26 13.82 10.46
C TYR A 62 7.29 13.59 9.29
N THR A 63 7.55 12.60 8.44
CA THR A 63 6.64 12.21 7.34
C THR A 63 5.30 11.69 7.89
N TYR A 64 5.32 10.85 8.93
CA TYR A 64 4.11 10.35 9.59
C TYR A 64 3.33 11.40 10.38
N LEU A 65 4.00 12.45 10.83
CA LEU A 65 3.38 13.62 11.46
C LEU A 65 2.97 14.69 10.45
N GLU A 66 3.10 14.41 9.14
CA GLU A 66 2.86 15.35 8.04
C GLU A 66 3.64 16.67 8.16
N GLN A 67 4.77 16.66 8.88
CA GLN A 67 5.67 17.79 9.03
C GLN A 67 6.65 17.84 7.84
N TRP A 68 6.10 18.08 6.65
CA TRP A 68 6.80 17.96 5.37
C TRP A 68 8.09 18.80 5.30
N ASP A 69 8.07 20.04 5.78
CA ASP A 69 9.25 20.92 5.74
C ASP A 69 10.38 20.41 6.65
N ASN A 70 10.04 19.86 7.82
CA ASN A 70 11.02 19.24 8.72
C ASN A 70 11.58 17.95 8.13
N ALA A 71 10.74 17.13 7.49
CA ALA A 71 11.16 15.92 6.79
C ALA A 71 12.14 16.26 5.66
N ILE A 72 11.82 17.24 4.81
CA ILE A 72 12.66 17.71 3.70
C ILE A 72 14.01 18.21 4.21
N LYS A 73 14.01 19.12 5.19
CA LYS A 73 15.24 19.68 5.76
C LYS A 73 16.16 18.60 6.34
N THR A 74 15.57 17.62 7.03
CA THR A 74 16.31 16.52 7.65
C THR A 74 16.85 15.55 6.61
N ALA A 75 16.05 15.16 5.61
CA ALA A 75 16.49 14.29 4.52
C ALA A 75 17.59 14.92 3.67
N GLN A 76 17.50 16.22 3.34
CA GLN A 76 18.57 16.94 2.66
C GLN A 76 19.87 17.01 3.48
N LYS A 77 19.76 17.10 4.82
CA LYS A 77 20.94 17.02 5.70
C LYS A 77 21.61 15.64 5.60
N ILE A 78 20.83 14.57 5.52
CA ILE A 78 21.35 13.21 5.36
C ILE A 78 22.03 13.06 3.99
N LEU A 79 21.41 13.51 2.90
CA LEU A 79 22.01 13.39 1.56
C LEU A 79 23.30 14.18 1.38
N ARG A 80 23.53 15.24 2.17
CA ARG A 80 24.85 15.91 2.22
C ARG A 80 25.93 15.05 2.87
N LEU A 81 25.56 14.12 3.75
CA LEU A 81 26.49 13.19 4.40
C LEU A 81 26.64 11.88 3.62
N GLU A 82 25.54 11.39 3.05
CA GLU A 82 25.44 10.15 2.29
C GLU A 82 24.55 10.37 1.05
N PRO A 83 25.12 10.77 -0.10
CA PRO A 83 24.37 11.16 -1.30
C PRO A 83 23.42 10.08 -1.86
N ASN A 84 23.69 8.81 -1.57
CA ASN A 84 22.93 7.66 -2.06
C ASN A 84 22.03 7.03 -0.97
N HIS A 85 21.68 7.79 0.07
CA HIS A 85 20.83 7.27 1.15
C HIS A 85 19.36 7.11 0.69
N LEU A 86 18.98 5.89 0.32
CA LEU A 86 17.67 5.55 -0.26
C LEU A 86 16.47 6.09 0.52
N ASN A 87 16.44 5.87 1.84
CA ASN A 87 15.30 6.32 2.65
C ASN A 87 15.13 7.86 2.63
N SER A 88 16.21 8.62 2.47
CA SER A 88 16.12 10.08 2.34
C SER A 88 15.60 10.51 0.97
N LEU A 89 15.96 9.79 -0.09
CA LEU A 89 15.40 10.02 -1.43
C LEU A 89 13.89 9.73 -1.44
N ASP A 90 13.46 8.62 -0.82
CA ASP A 90 12.04 8.27 -0.67
C ASP A 90 11.26 9.34 0.09
N ILE A 91 11.81 9.80 1.23
CA ILE A 91 11.19 10.87 2.04
C ILE A 91 11.06 12.16 1.24
N LEU A 92 12.08 12.54 0.46
CA LEU A 92 12.01 13.76 -0.34
C LEU A 92 10.98 13.64 -1.46
N ALA A 93 10.95 12.51 -2.17
CA ALA A 93 9.95 12.25 -3.20
C ALA A 93 8.52 12.35 -2.63
N HIS A 94 8.30 11.71 -1.49
CA HIS A 94 7.00 11.73 -0.81
C HIS A 94 6.63 13.12 -0.30
N ALA A 95 7.53 13.80 0.43
CA ALA A 95 7.25 15.10 1.01
C ALA A 95 7.05 16.20 -0.04
N TYR A 96 7.82 16.19 -1.13
CA TYR A 96 7.59 17.12 -2.24
C TYR A 96 6.29 16.82 -2.99
N GLY A 97 5.93 15.54 -3.17
CA GLY A 97 4.63 15.15 -3.73
C GLY A 97 3.45 15.61 -2.85
N ALA A 98 3.56 15.48 -1.54
CA ALA A 98 2.58 16.00 -0.58
C ALA A 98 2.44 17.53 -0.69
N LYS A 99 3.53 18.24 -0.99
CA LYS A 99 3.54 19.70 -1.23
C LYS A 99 3.23 20.11 -2.68
N ARG A 100 2.89 19.17 -3.57
CA ARG A 100 2.63 19.40 -5.01
C ARG A 100 3.82 19.96 -5.80
N ASP A 101 5.02 19.83 -5.27
CA ASP A 101 6.27 20.10 -6.02
C ASP A 101 6.64 18.85 -6.82
N TRP A 102 5.89 18.61 -7.89
CA TRP A 102 6.03 17.40 -8.71
C TRP A 102 7.39 17.30 -9.41
N GLN A 103 8.00 18.44 -9.72
CA GLN A 103 9.33 18.47 -10.32
C GLN A 103 10.38 17.89 -9.36
N LYS A 104 10.38 18.33 -8.09
CA LYS A 104 11.30 17.77 -7.10
C LYS A 104 10.91 16.35 -6.69
N ALA A 105 9.63 16.05 -6.60
CA ALA A 105 9.17 14.68 -6.35
C ALA A 105 9.71 13.71 -7.43
N GLY A 106 9.59 14.12 -8.70
CA GLY A 106 10.15 13.42 -9.86
C GLY A 106 11.66 13.20 -9.74
N LEU A 107 12.41 14.27 -9.48
CA LEU A 107 13.87 14.21 -9.33
C LEU A 107 14.32 13.18 -8.29
N TYR A 108 13.80 13.25 -7.06
CA TYR A 108 14.25 12.37 -5.98
C TYR A 108 13.71 10.95 -6.12
N GLY A 109 12.49 10.77 -6.62
CA GLY A 109 11.92 9.45 -6.86
C GLY A 109 12.64 8.71 -8.00
N HIS A 110 13.01 9.42 -9.08
CA HIS A 110 13.84 8.88 -10.15
C HIS A 110 15.18 8.37 -9.62
N GLN A 111 15.85 9.16 -8.78
CA GLN A 111 17.12 8.78 -8.15
C GLN A 111 16.96 7.55 -7.26
N ALA A 112 15.89 7.49 -6.45
CA ALA A 112 15.61 6.36 -5.57
C ALA A 112 15.41 5.05 -6.37
N LEU A 113 14.59 5.11 -7.43
CA LEU A 113 14.31 3.97 -8.30
C LEU A 113 15.55 3.51 -9.07
N THR A 114 16.31 4.46 -9.63
CA THR A 114 17.57 4.17 -10.34
C THR A 114 18.59 3.47 -9.44
N LEU A 115 18.76 3.96 -8.21
CA LEU A 115 19.69 3.37 -7.26
C LEU A 115 19.26 1.96 -6.83
N ARG A 116 17.96 1.75 -6.57
CA ARG A 116 17.42 0.42 -6.28
C ARG A 116 17.62 -0.54 -7.45
N ASP A 117 17.37 -0.09 -8.68
CA ASP A 117 17.56 -0.92 -9.86
C ASP A 117 19.01 -1.37 -9.99
N GLN A 118 19.95 -0.42 -9.89
CA GLN A 118 21.38 -0.70 -9.94
C GLN A 118 21.81 -1.71 -8.87
N GLN A 119 21.34 -1.55 -7.63
CA GLN A 119 21.63 -2.48 -6.53
C GLN A 119 21.17 -3.92 -6.83
N ILE A 120 20.07 -4.09 -7.57
CA ILE A 120 19.59 -5.39 -8.01
C ILE A 120 20.36 -5.88 -9.24
N SER A 121 20.54 -5.05 -10.27
CA SER A 121 21.29 -5.41 -11.49
C SER A 121 22.68 -5.91 -11.18
N GLN A 122 23.39 -5.27 -10.25
CA GLN A 122 24.75 -5.63 -9.87
C GLN A 122 24.86 -7.00 -9.20
N LYS A 123 23.76 -7.52 -8.63
CA LYS A 123 23.72 -8.84 -8.00
C LYS A 123 23.35 -9.95 -9.00
N ILE A 124 22.80 -9.60 -10.16
CA ILE A 124 22.32 -10.53 -11.17
C ILE A 124 23.46 -10.85 -12.15
N HIS A 125 23.95 -12.09 -12.10
CA HIS A 125 24.99 -12.58 -13.02
C HIS A 125 24.41 -13.06 -14.35
N LYS A 126 23.19 -13.62 -14.32
CA LYS A 126 22.42 -14.04 -15.48
C LYS A 126 20.94 -13.74 -15.20
N LEU A 127 20.27 -13.06 -16.14
CA LEU A 127 18.84 -12.85 -16.04
C LEU A 127 18.10 -14.19 -16.14
N PRO A 128 17.03 -14.40 -15.35
CA PRO A 128 16.22 -15.60 -15.49
C PRO A 128 15.48 -15.56 -16.83
N ASP A 129 15.27 -16.73 -17.42
CA ASP A 129 14.46 -16.85 -18.61
C ASP A 129 13.02 -16.44 -18.27
N LEU A 130 12.45 -15.54 -19.07
CA LEU A 130 11.01 -15.33 -19.03
C LEU A 130 10.34 -16.65 -19.38
N ALA A 131 9.26 -17.01 -18.69
CA ALA A 131 8.56 -18.26 -18.91
C ALA A 131 7.72 -18.21 -20.21
N THR A 132 8.37 -17.90 -21.33
CA THR A 132 7.81 -17.80 -22.70
C THR A 132 7.18 -19.10 -23.16
N ALA A 133 7.61 -20.23 -22.60
CA ALA A 133 7.01 -21.54 -22.82
C ALA A 133 5.51 -21.61 -22.49
N PHE A 134 5.00 -20.77 -21.58
CA PHE A 134 3.56 -20.65 -21.25
C PHE A 134 2.86 -19.53 -22.04
N MET A 135 3.62 -18.67 -22.72
CA MET A 135 3.09 -17.47 -23.38
C MET A 135 2.42 -17.76 -24.72
N ASP A 136 2.79 -18.86 -25.40
CA ASP A 136 2.43 -19.17 -26.79
C ASP A 136 1.62 -20.47 -26.99
N ARG A 137 1.35 -21.25 -25.93
CA ARG A 137 0.76 -22.60 -26.10
C ARG A 137 -0.75 -22.68 -25.94
N ASP A 138 -1.40 -21.60 -25.52
CA ASP A 138 -2.81 -21.65 -25.14
C ASP A 138 -3.65 -20.77 -26.06
N THR A 139 -4.36 -21.42 -26.98
CA THR A 139 -5.35 -20.77 -27.86
C THR A 139 -6.71 -20.61 -27.18
N ALA A 140 -6.90 -21.20 -25.98
CA ALA A 140 -8.14 -21.06 -25.24
C ALA A 140 -8.26 -19.66 -24.63
N PRO A 141 -9.45 -19.04 -24.64
CA PRO A 141 -9.67 -17.77 -23.95
C PRO A 141 -9.39 -17.93 -22.45
N LYS A 142 -8.46 -17.12 -21.93
CA LYS A 142 -8.14 -17.08 -20.49
C LYS A 142 -8.85 -15.92 -19.81
N GLN A 143 -9.21 -16.12 -18.55
CA GLN A 143 -9.82 -15.08 -17.72
C GLN A 143 -8.74 -14.10 -17.23
N ASN A 144 -9.01 -12.80 -17.26
CA ASN A 144 -8.15 -11.82 -16.60
C ASN A 144 -8.63 -11.54 -15.17
N LEU A 145 -7.70 -11.35 -14.23
CA LEU A 145 -8.01 -11.19 -12.81
C LEU A 145 -7.48 -9.88 -12.21
N ILE A 146 -8.24 -9.33 -11.27
CA ILE A 146 -7.74 -8.36 -10.28
C ILE A 146 -7.66 -9.10 -8.96
N SER A 147 -6.44 -9.31 -8.47
CA SER A 147 -6.15 -10.17 -7.33
C SER A 147 -5.91 -9.37 -6.06
N PHE A 148 -6.60 -9.75 -4.99
CA PHE A 148 -6.61 -9.11 -3.68
C PHE A 148 -6.35 -10.13 -2.57
N SER A 149 -5.73 -9.66 -1.48
CA SER A 149 -5.70 -10.36 -0.20
C SER A 149 -6.67 -9.70 0.77
N LEU A 150 -7.46 -10.47 1.51
CA LEU A 150 -8.33 -9.96 2.56
C LEU A 150 -8.26 -10.87 3.79
N PHE A 151 -7.94 -10.28 4.95
CA PHE A 151 -7.88 -10.96 6.23
C PHE A 151 -8.25 -9.97 7.35
N GLY A 152 -8.73 -10.49 8.46
CA GLY A 152 -9.28 -9.75 9.58
C GLY A 152 -10.72 -9.31 9.36
N ASN A 153 -11.23 -8.54 10.32
CA ASN A 153 -12.63 -8.12 10.39
C ASN A 153 -12.80 -6.58 10.39
N ARG A 154 -11.77 -5.86 9.96
CA ARG A 154 -11.73 -4.39 10.00
C ARG A 154 -12.50 -3.77 8.83
N SER A 155 -13.33 -2.78 9.13
CA SER A 155 -14.22 -2.14 8.15
C SER A 155 -13.46 -1.45 7.03
N GLU A 156 -12.29 -0.84 7.31
CA GLU A 156 -11.50 -0.14 6.29
C GLU A 156 -11.07 -1.04 5.12
N TYR A 157 -10.92 -2.35 5.34
CA TYR A 157 -10.53 -3.32 4.30
C TYR A 157 -11.71 -4.08 3.73
N ILE A 158 -12.67 -4.47 4.57
CA ILE A 158 -13.86 -5.21 4.09
C ILE A 158 -14.70 -4.33 3.19
N GLU A 159 -14.94 -3.08 3.57
CA GLU A 159 -15.84 -2.20 2.83
C GLU A 159 -15.23 -1.79 1.48
N THR A 160 -13.92 -1.60 1.41
CA THR A 160 -13.19 -1.35 0.16
C THR A 160 -13.12 -2.60 -0.73
N ALA A 161 -12.99 -3.80 -0.16
CA ALA A 161 -13.13 -5.06 -0.89
C ALA A 161 -14.51 -5.20 -1.55
N VAL A 162 -15.57 -4.90 -0.79
CA VAL A 162 -16.95 -4.95 -1.28
C VAL A 162 -17.17 -3.92 -2.39
N ILE A 163 -16.64 -2.69 -2.25
CA ILE A 163 -16.69 -1.70 -3.32
C ILE A 163 -16.03 -2.24 -4.60
N ASN A 164 -14.81 -2.79 -4.51
CA ASN A 164 -14.13 -3.38 -5.66
C ASN A 164 -14.97 -4.48 -6.34
N ALA A 165 -15.58 -5.38 -5.56
CA ALA A 165 -16.46 -6.43 -6.07
C ALA A 165 -17.73 -5.88 -6.75
N GLN A 166 -18.26 -4.74 -6.29
CA GLN A 166 -19.46 -4.10 -6.84
C GLN A 166 -19.19 -3.36 -8.16
N ILE A 167 -18.03 -2.74 -8.31
CA ILE A 167 -17.75 -1.84 -9.43
C ILE A 167 -16.96 -2.51 -10.57
N VAL A 168 -16.36 -3.68 -10.35
CA VAL A 168 -15.49 -4.34 -11.35
C VAL A 168 -16.18 -4.53 -12.71
N ALA A 169 -17.46 -4.92 -12.75
CA ALA A 169 -18.17 -5.11 -14.01
C ALA A 169 -18.36 -3.80 -14.82
N LYS A 170 -18.38 -2.65 -14.14
CA LYS A 170 -18.49 -1.32 -14.78
C LYS A 170 -17.11 -0.81 -15.25
N ILE A 171 -16.06 -1.03 -14.45
CA ILE A 171 -14.71 -0.50 -14.70
C ILE A 171 -13.89 -1.42 -15.61
N TYR A 172 -13.97 -2.73 -15.38
CA TYR A 172 -13.25 -3.79 -16.10
C TYR A 172 -14.23 -4.91 -16.53
N PRO A 173 -15.07 -4.68 -17.55
CA PRO A 173 -16.20 -5.57 -17.89
C PRO A 173 -15.80 -7.00 -18.28
N THR A 174 -14.56 -7.23 -18.72
CA THR A 174 -14.05 -8.56 -19.10
C THR A 174 -13.17 -9.21 -18.03
N TRP A 175 -12.99 -8.55 -16.88
CA TRP A 175 -12.14 -9.02 -15.79
C TRP A 175 -12.99 -9.50 -14.61
N GLN A 176 -12.38 -10.29 -13.73
CA GLN A 176 -12.98 -10.69 -12.46
C GLN A 176 -12.09 -10.32 -11.30
N CYS A 177 -12.68 -9.97 -10.16
CA CYS A 177 -11.93 -9.89 -8.91
C CYS A 177 -11.68 -11.29 -8.35
N ARG A 178 -10.54 -11.51 -7.73
CA ARG A 178 -10.25 -12.68 -6.88
C ARG A 178 -9.77 -12.22 -5.52
N PHE A 179 -10.48 -12.63 -4.47
CA PHE A 179 -10.16 -12.33 -3.09
C PHE A 179 -9.64 -13.60 -2.40
N TYR A 180 -8.35 -13.60 -2.02
CA TYR A 180 -7.78 -14.63 -1.17
C TYR A 180 -8.08 -14.33 0.30
N VAL A 181 -8.78 -15.24 0.98
CA VAL A 181 -9.27 -15.06 2.36
C VAL A 181 -8.84 -16.19 3.30
N ASP A 182 -8.77 -15.88 4.60
CA ASP A 182 -8.66 -16.86 5.68
C ASP A 182 -9.92 -16.87 6.58
N ASP A 183 -9.88 -17.64 7.65
CA ASP A 183 -11.01 -17.79 8.60
C ASP A 183 -11.26 -16.56 9.48
N SER A 184 -10.42 -15.52 9.41
CA SER A 184 -10.63 -14.29 10.18
C SER A 184 -11.59 -13.30 9.51
N VAL A 185 -11.92 -13.52 8.23
CA VAL A 185 -12.91 -12.73 7.49
C VAL A 185 -14.33 -13.19 7.82
N PRO A 186 -15.25 -12.31 8.24
CA PRO A 186 -16.63 -12.69 8.56
C PRO A 186 -17.39 -13.28 7.35
N ASN A 187 -18.21 -14.31 7.58
CA ASN A 187 -19.04 -14.94 6.53
C ASN A 187 -20.00 -13.95 5.84
N GLU A 188 -20.50 -12.96 6.58
CA GLU A 188 -21.33 -11.89 6.01
C GLU A 188 -20.54 -11.07 4.97
N ALA A 189 -19.27 -10.76 5.25
CA ALA A 189 -18.39 -10.09 4.30
C ALA A 189 -18.13 -10.97 3.06
N ILE A 190 -17.85 -12.27 3.24
CA ILE A 190 -17.66 -13.22 2.14
C ILE A 190 -18.90 -13.28 1.23
N THR A 191 -20.10 -13.24 1.81
CA THR A 191 -21.36 -13.22 1.07
C THR A 191 -21.47 -11.96 0.20
N ARG A 192 -21.08 -10.79 0.74
CA ARG A 192 -21.09 -9.51 0.01
C ARG A 192 -20.08 -9.42 -1.12
N LEU A 193 -18.99 -10.20 -1.07
CA LEU A 193 -18.00 -10.31 -2.14
C LEU A 193 -18.43 -11.23 -3.28
N SER A 194 -19.39 -12.14 -3.04
CA SER A 194 -19.76 -13.19 -3.99
C SER A 194 -20.73 -12.65 -5.05
N ASN A 195 -20.27 -12.54 -6.29
CA ASN A 195 -21.09 -12.18 -7.46
C ASN A 195 -20.52 -12.78 -8.75
N THR A 196 -21.17 -12.57 -9.89
CA THR A 196 -20.76 -13.15 -11.19
C THR A 196 -19.41 -12.68 -11.72
N HIS A 197 -18.84 -11.61 -11.16
CA HIS A 197 -17.56 -11.01 -11.54
C HIS A 197 -16.51 -11.11 -10.41
N SER A 198 -16.76 -11.91 -9.37
CA SER A 198 -15.88 -12.00 -8.20
C SER A 198 -15.75 -13.44 -7.72
N GLN A 199 -14.52 -13.82 -7.37
CA GLN A 199 -14.16 -15.13 -6.85
C GLN A 199 -13.63 -14.97 -5.43
N VAL A 200 -14.14 -15.74 -4.48
CA VAL A 200 -13.58 -15.82 -3.13
C VAL A 200 -12.86 -17.16 -2.99
N VAL A 201 -11.56 -17.10 -2.72
CA VAL A 201 -10.69 -18.28 -2.62
C VAL A 201 -10.14 -18.36 -1.21
N LYS A 202 -10.51 -19.41 -0.48
CA LYS A 202 -9.93 -19.69 0.84
C LYS A 202 -8.49 -20.18 0.66
N VAL A 203 -7.53 -19.56 1.33
CA VAL A 203 -6.14 -20.01 1.28
C VAL A 203 -5.98 -21.39 1.91
N THR A 204 -5.12 -22.23 1.32
CA THR A 204 -4.84 -23.56 1.87
C THR A 204 -4.00 -23.46 3.16
N PRO A 205 -3.94 -24.52 3.99
CA PRO A 205 -3.08 -24.54 5.17
C PRO A 205 -1.59 -24.31 4.89
N GLU A 206 -1.12 -24.61 3.67
CA GLU A 206 0.26 -24.34 3.26
C GLU A 206 0.44 -22.89 2.81
N GLN A 207 -0.55 -22.32 2.11
CA GLN A 207 -0.54 -20.90 1.70
C GLN A 207 -0.72 -19.94 2.88
N SER A 208 -1.49 -20.32 3.90
CA SER A 208 -1.71 -19.49 5.10
C SER A 208 -0.44 -19.26 5.94
N LYS A 209 0.64 -20.02 5.68
CA LYS A 209 1.96 -19.78 6.26
C LYS A 209 2.67 -18.55 5.66
N LEU A 210 2.24 -18.08 4.50
CA LEU A 210 2.71 -16.83 3.91
C LEU A 210 2.09 -15.63 4.64
N PRO A 211 2.78 -14.48 4.72
CA PRO A 211 2.16 -13.22 5.11
C PRO A 211 0.91 -12.93 4.26
N GLY A 212 -0.19 -12.51 4.90
CA GLY A 212 -1.47 -12.28 4.21
C GLY A 212 -1.40 -11.34 3.02
N THR A 213 -0.54 -10.32 3.08
CA THR A 213 -0.32 -9.36 1.98
C THR A 213 0.25 -9.99 0.71
N MET A 214 0.78 -11.20 0.77
CA MET A 214 1.38 -11.91 -0.37
C MET A 214 0.41 -12.89 -1.07
N TRP A 215 -0.73 -13.25 -0.47
CA TRP A 215 -1.65 -14.22 -1.05
C TRP A 215 -2.18 -13.81 -2.43
N ARG A 216 -2.40 -12.51 -2.65
CA ARG A 216 -2.78 -11.97 -3.96
C ARG A 216 -1.84 -12.43 -5.08
N PHE A 217 -0.56 -12.66 -4.81
CA PHE A 217 0.40 -13.09 -5.83
C PHE A 217 0.14 -14.52 -6.33
N LEU A 218 -0.52 -15.38 -5.55
CA LEU A 218 -0.81 -16.78 -5.92
C LEU A 218 -1.56 -16.90 -7.26
N ALA A 219 -2.28 -15.86 -7.68
CA ALA A 219 -2.94 -15.82 -8.99
C ALA A 219 -1.97 -15.89 -10.19
N MET A 220 -0.66 -15.62 -10.00
CA MET A 220 0.35 -15.83 -11.04
C MET A 220 0.47 -17.29 -11.49
N ASP A 221 0.23 -18.24 -10.57
CA ASP A 221 0.41 -19.68 -10.81
C ASP A 221 -0.87 -20.35 -11.36
N ASP A 222 -1.95 -19.60 -11.59
CA ASP A 222 -3.20 -20.14 -12.14
C ASP A 222 -3.14 -20.23 -13.67
N GLU A 223 -3.13 -21.46 -14.18
CA GLU A 223 -3.01 -21.76 -15.61
C GLU A 223 -4.20 -21.25 -16.45
N ASN A 224 -5.36 -20.99 -15.83
CA ASN A 224 -6.55 -20.48 -16.51
C ASN A 224 -6.57 -18.95 -16.63
N VAL A 225 -5.55 -18.27 -16.09
CA VAL A 225 -5.46 -16.81 -16.06
C VAL A 225 -4.59 -16.31 -17.21
N GLY A 226 -5.04 -15.24 -17.87
CA GLY A 226 -4.30 -14.59 -18.95
C GLY A 226 -3.40 -13.49 -18.39
N TYR A 227 -4.05 -12.44 -17.88
CA TYR A 227 -3.39 -11.33 -17.19
C TYR A 227 -3.93 -11.20 -15.77
N VAL A 228 -3.07 -10.74 -14.87
CA VAL A 228 -3.41 -10.50 -13.47
C VAL A 228 -2.90 -9.13 -13.04
N LEU A 229 -3.77 -8.36 -12.38
CA LEU A 229 -3.43 -7.16 -11.63
C LEU A 229 -3.35 -7.50 -10.15
N PHE A 230 -2.37 -6.94 -9.44
CA PHE A 230 -2.27 -7.07 -7.99
C PHE A 230 -2.58 -5.73 -7.35
N ARG A 231 -3.54 -5.73 -6.43
CA ARG A 231 -3.99 -4.52 -5.73
C ARG A 231 -4.01 -4.74 -4.23
N ASP A 232 -3.67 -3.69 -3.49
CA ASP A 232 -4.08 -3.60 -2.10
C ASP A 232 -5.60 -3.42 -2.07
N VAL A 233 -6.28 -4.07 -1.12
CA VAL A 233 -7.75 -4.14 -1.13
C VAL A 233 -8.42 -2.80 -0.81
N ASP A 234 -7.69 -1.94 -0.10
CA ASP A 234 -8.05 -0.56 0.21
C ASP A 234 -7.78 0.43 -0.94
N SER A 235 -7.15 -0.03 -2.03
CA SER A 235 -7.00 0.71 -3.29
C SER A 235 -8.15 0.36 -4.23
N VAL A 236 -9.22 1.16 -4.20
CA VAL A 236 -10.39 0.93 -5.06
C VAL A 236 -10.06 1.22 -6.53
N ILE A 237 -10.43 0.28 -7.41
CA ILE A 237 -10.22 0.40 -8.86
C ILE A 237 -10.94 1.62 -9.46
N SER A 238 -10.36 2.19 -10.51
CA SER A 238 -10.88 3.41 -11.15
C SER A 238 -10.82 3.34 -12.68
N HIS A 239 -11.63 4.18 -13.35
CA HIS A 239 -11.58 4.34 -14.80
C HIS A 239 -10.19 4.78 -15.30
N ARG A 240 -9.50 5.62 -14.53
CA ARG A 240 -8.16 6.11 -14.84
C ARG A 240 -7.13 4.98 -14.83
N GLU A 241 -7.20 4.11 -13.83
CA GLU A 241 -6.39 2.90 -13.80
C GLU A 241 -6.70 1.97 -14.97
N ALA A 242 -8.00 1.74 -15.27
CA ALA A 242 -8.41 0.87 -16.37
C ALA A 242 -7.90 1.34 -17.74
N SER A 243 -7.86 2.66 -17.98
CA SER A 243 -7.24 3.23 -19.18
C SER A 243 -5.75 2.88 -19.27
N THR A 244 -5.04 3.01 -18.16
CA THR A 244 -3.61 2.71 -18.06
C THR A 244 -3.32 1.22 -18.30
N VAL A 245 -4.17 0.35 -17.76
CA VAL A 245 -4.10 -1.11 -17.96
C VAL A 245 -4.39 -1.47 -19.42
N LYS A 246 -5.34 -0.80 -20.07
CA LYS A 246 -5.66 -1.02 -21.48
C LYS A 246 -4.44 -0.75 -22.38
N GLU A 247 -3.74 0.36 -22.17
CA GLU A 247 -2.52 0.68 -22.93
C GLU A 247 -1.42 -0.37 -22.71
N TRP A 248 -1.26 -0.86 -21.48
CA TRP A 248 -0.35 -1.97 -21.21
C TRP A 248 -0.72 -3.23 -22.01
N LEU A 249 -1.99 -3.65 -22.02
CA LEU A 249 -2.43 -4.81 -22.78
C LEU A 249 -2.14 -4.64 -24.29
N GLU A 250 -2.36 -3.43 -24.83
CA GLU A 250 -2.08 -3.10 -26.24
C GLU A 250 -0.58 -3.13 -26.56
N SER A 251 0.28 -2.79 -25.60
CA SER A 251 1.74 -2.86 -25.74
C SER A 251 2.29 -4.29 -25.84
N LYS A 252 1.50 -5.30 -25.44
CA LYS A 252 1.87 -6.73 -25.38
C LYS A 252 3.03 -7.06 -24.43
N LYS A 253 3.46 -6.11 -23.60
CA LYS A 253 4.48 -6.32 -22.56
C LYS A 253 4.02 -7.32 -21.51
N CYS A 254 4.94 -8.12 -20.99
CA CYS A 254 4.64 -9.11 -19.95
C CYS A 254 4.23 -8.47 -18.63
N PHE A 255 4.78 -7.30 -18.29
CA PHE A 255 4.62 -6.70 -16.97
C PHE A 255 4.18 -5.25 -17.03
N HIS A 256 3.50 -4.81 -15.97
CA HIS A 256 3.01 -3.45 -15.78
C HIS A 256 3.32 -2.95 -14.39
N THR A 257 3.74 -1.69 -14.27
CA THR A 257 3.82 -0.98 -12.99
C THR A 257 3.18 0.39 -13.11
N ILE A 258 2.50 0.85 -12.06
CA ILE A 258 1.87 2.18 -12.01
C ILE A 258 2.51 3.04 -10.90
N ARG A 259 2.85 4.29 -11.24
CA ARG A 259 3.37 5.31 -10.30
C ARG A 259 2.62 6.62 -10.47
N ASP A 260 1.94 7.04 -9.41
CA ASP A 260 1.00 8.18 -9.49
C ASP A 260 1.03 9.10 -8.25
N SER A 261 1.74 8.69 -7.19
CA SER A 261 1.98 9.47 -5.97
C SER A 261 3.47 9.54 -5.63
N GLY A 262 3.88 10.60 -4.92
CA GLY A 262 5.27 10.84 -4.53
C GLY A 262 5.87 9.77 -3.64
N SER A 263 5.05 8.93 -3.00
CA SER A 263 5.51 7.78 -2.20
C SER A 263 5.80 6.51 -3.04
N HIS A 264 5.52 6.51 -4.34
CA HIS A 264 5.59 5.31 -5.19
C HIS A 264 7.03 5.02 -5.69
N THR A 265 8.01 4.97 -4.79
CA THR A 265 9.45 4.93 -5.09
C THR A 265 10.10 3.54 -4.95
N GLU A 266 9.32 2.46 -4.94
CA GLU A 266 9.83 1.09 -5.00
C GLU A 266 9.81 0.54 -6.44
N LEU A 267 10.68 -0.43 -6.75
CA LEU A 267 10.80 -1.00 -8.10
C LEU A 267 9.49 -1.65 -8.56
N ILE A 268 8.78 -2.30 -7.64
CA ILE A 268 7.43 -2.80 -7.83
C ILE A 268 6.64 -2.46 -6.56
N LEU A 269 5.60 -1.65 -6.69
CA LEU A 269 4.62 -1.48 -5.63
C LEU A 269 3.71 -2.69 -5.58
N ALA A 270 3.62 -3.30 -4.39
CA ALA A 270 2.98 -4.60 -4.22
C ALA A 270 1.49 -4.61 -4.59
N GLY A 271 0.82 -3.46 -4.43
CA GLY A 271 -0.56 -3.22 -4.84
C GLY A 271 -0.72 -2.40 -6.13
N LEU A 272 0.31 -2.17 -6.94
CA LEU A 272 0.21 -1.38 -8.18
C LEU A 272 1.05 -1.94 -9.33
N TRP A 273 0.92 -3.24 -9.55
CA TRP A 273 1.56 -3.92 -10.67
C TRP A 273 0.65 -4.96 -11.32
N GLY A 274 1.04 -5.40 -12.51
CA GLY A 274 0.35 -6.42 -13.27
C GLY A 274 1.33 -7.29 -14.04
N ALA A 275 0.89 -8.48 -14.40
CA ALA A 275 1.68 -9.43 -15.17
C ALA A 275 0.79 -10.29 -16.07
N LYS A 276 1.36 -10.78 -17.17
CA LYS A 276 0.85 -11.97 -17.86
C LYS A 276 1.08 -13.16 -16.92
N ALA A 277 0.03 -13.91 -16.58
CA ALA A 277 0.15 -15.04 -15.67
C ALA A 277 1.15 -16.08 -16.20
N GLY A 278 1.85 -16.74 -15.29
CA GLY A 278 2.95 -17.66 -15.60
C GLY A 278 4.27 -17.01 -16.01
N SER A 279 4.33 -15.72 -16.34
CA SER A 279 5.59 -15.04 -16.77
C SER A 279 6.71 -15.04 -15.72
N VAL A 280 6.35 -15.26 -14.45
CA VAL A 280 7.26 -15.58 -13.35
C VAL A 280 6.95 -17.01 -12.91
N PRO A 281 7.90 -17.96 -13.03
CA PRO A 281 7.62 -19.37 -12.77
C PRO A 281 7.48 -19.65 -11.27
N ASN A 282 6.40 -20.33 -10.90
CA ASN A 282 6.14 -20.86 -9.55
C ASN A 282 6.33 -19.78 -8.46
N ILE A 283 5.49 -18.75 -8.52
CA ILE A 283 5.57 -17.63 -7.58
C ILE A 283 5.41 -18.13 -6.14
N PHE A 284 4.61 -19.17 -5.92
CA PHE A 284 4.42 -19.73 -4.60
C PHE A 284 5.73 -20.24 -4.00
N GLN A 285 6.50 -21.00 -4.77
CA GLN A 285 7.81 -21.47 -4.31
C GLN A 285 8.81 -20.32 -4.14
N LEU A 286 8.80 -19.33 -5.04
CA LEU A 286 9.66 -18.14 -4.89
C LEU A 286 9.38 -17.38 -3.58
N MET A 287 8.11 -17.23 -3.20
CA MET A 287 7.75 -16.62 -1.92
C MET A 287 8.26 -17.44 -0.74
N LYS A 288 8.12 -18.78 -0.79
CA LYS A 288 8.63 -19.69 0.26
C LYS A 288 10.15 -19.58 0.40
N ASP A 289 10.88 -19.64 -0.70
CA ASP A 289 12.34 -19.56 -0.71
C ASP A 289 12.84 -18.22 -0.17
N TYR A 290 12.15 -17.12 -0.53
CA TYR A 290 12.46 -15.79 -0.01
C TYR A 290 12.27 -15.71 1.51
N LEU A 291 11.17 -16.24 2.03
CA LEU A 291 10.86 -16.20 3.48
C LEU A 291 11.76 -17.13 4.30
N GLN A 292 12.25 -18.23 3.71
CA GLN A 292 13.28 -19.07 4.35
C GLN A 292 14.59 -18.32 4.54
N LYS A 293 14.99 -17.49 3.56
CA LYS A 293 16.19 -16.64 3.64
C LYS A 293 15.98 -15.40 4.51
N ASN A 294 14.74 -14.91 4.60
CA ASN A 294 14.38 -13.67 5.27
C ASN A 294 13.34 -13.91 6.36
N THR A 295 13.80 -14.30 7.55
CA THR A 295 12.91 -14.65 8.67
C THR A 295 12.23 -13.44 9.33
N LYS A 296 12.73 -12.21 9.09
CA LYS A 296 12.15 -11.00 9.66
C LYS A 296 11.01 -10.48 8.79
N ILE A 297 9.79 -10.91 9.12
CA ILE A 297 8.57 -10.44 8.47
C ILE A 297 8.23 -9.03 8.97
N THR A 298 8.07 -8.11 8.04
CA THR A 298 7.60 -6.73 8.27
C THR A 298 6.39 -6.43 7.38
N ARG A 299 5.72 -5.29 7.59
CA ARG A 299 4.59 -4.86 6.74
C ARG A 299 4.96 -4.61 5.26
N HIS A 300 6.26 -4.54 4.93
CA HIS A 300 6.75 -4.32 3.55
C HIS A 300 7.42 -5.58 2.95
N THR A 301 7.19 -6.75 3.56
CA THR A 301 7.82 -8.02 3.13
C THR A 301 7.47 -8.36 1.69
N ASP A 302 6.24 -8.08 1.27
CA ASP A 302 5.76 -8.25 -0.10
C ASP A 302 6.56 -7.39 -1.09
N GLN A 303 6.76 -6.10 -0.81
CA GLN A 303 7.57 -5.23 -1.68
C GLN A 303 9.04 -5.65 -1.74
N TYR A 304 9.63 -6.07 -0.61
CA TYR A 304 11.02 -6.54 -0.60
C TYR A 304 11.17 -7.84 -1.37
N PHE A 305 10.21 -8.77 -1.24
CA PHE A 305 10.14 -9.97 -2.06
C PHE A 305 10.10 -9.62 -3.56
N LEU A 306 9.21 -8.70 -3.95
CA LEU A 306 9.07 -8.28 -5.34
C LEU A 306 10.37 -7.68 -5.88
N ARG A 307 11.01 -6.78 -5.12
CA ARG A 307 12.28 -6.16 -5.49
C ARG A 307 13.40 -7.20 -5.68
N GLU A 308 13.51 -8.16 -4.77
CA GLU A 308 14.68 -9.05 -4.71
C GLU A 308 14.51 -10.33 -5.54
N SER A 309 13.28 -10.79 -5.75
CA SER A 309 12.99 -12.08 -6.39
C SER A 309 12.28 -11.93 -7.73
N VAL A 310 11.45 -10.90 -7.90
CA VAL A 310 10.56 -10.73 -9.07
C VAL A 310 11.06 -9.67 -10.05
N TRP A 311 11.70 -8.60 -9.56
CA TRP A 311 12.15 -7.49 -10.40
C TRP A 311 13.07 -7.91 -11.55
N GLN A 312 13.89 -8.93 -11.34
CA GLN A 312 14.76 -9.51 -12.37
C GLN A 312 13.99 -10.05 -13.59
N TYR A 313 12.74 -10.47 -13.44
CA TYR A 313 11.84 -10.82 -14.54
C TYR A 313 11.21 -9.55 -15.12
N VAL A 314 10.63 -8.74 -14.25
CA VAL A 314 9.84 -7.55 -14.61
C VAL A 314 10.64 -6.58 -15.48
N ARG A 315 11.88 -6.27 -15.09
CA ARG A 315 12.75 -5.31 -15.80
C ARG A 315 13.04 -5.65 -17.26
N GLN A 316 12.84 -6.91 -17.66
CA GLN A 316 13.18 -7.39 -19.00
C GLN A 316 12.10 -7.01 -20.03
N ASP A 317 10.84 -6.89 -19.61
CA ASP A 317 9.70 -6.66 -20.51
C ASP A 317 8.55 -5.89 -19.82
N LEU A 318 8.87 -4.66 -19.41
CA LEU A 318 7.99 -3.78 -18.65
C LEU A 318 7.31 -2.73 -19.53
N TYR A 319 6.01 -2.54 -19.35
CA TYR A 319 5.31 -1.28 -19.61
C TYR A 319 5.22 -0.51 -18.29
N SER A 320 5.91 0.62 -18.18
CA SER A 320 5.84 1.46 -16.99
C SER A 320 4.88 2.61 -17.25
N SER A 321 3.87 2.78 -16.40
CA SER A 321 2.98 3.94 -16.42
C SER A 321 3.31 4.83 -15.23
N ASP A 322 3.75 6.05 -15.50
CA ASP A 322 4.33 6.94 -14.49
C ASP A 322 3.93 8.38 -14.77
N ARG A 323 3.39 9.05 -13.76
CA ARG A 323 3.06 10.48 -13.84
C ARG A 323 4.20 11.38 -13.36
N ILE A 324 5.17 10.86 -12.63
CA ILE A 324 6.06 11.66 -11.75
C ILE A 324 7.55 11.44 -12.04
N PHE A 325 8.02 10.20 -12.10
CA PHE A 325 9.45 9.91 -11.92
C PHE A 325 10.22 9.63 -13.22
N ASP A 326 9.53 9.36 -14.33
CA ASP A 326 10.16 9.02 -15.62
C ASP A 326 11.23 7.92 -15.49
N PHE A 327 10.88 6.84 -14.78
CA PHE A 327 11.79 5.73 -14.55
C PHE A 327 11.60 4.61 -15.59
N MET A 328 12.68 4.20 -16.26
CA MET A 328 12.71 3.19 -17.33
C MET A 328 11.83 3.53 -18.54
N ASN A 329 11.96 4.75 -19.08
CA ASN A 329 11.19 5.24 -20.23
C ASN A 329 9.68 5.08 -20.01
N ALA A 330 9.20 5.65 -18.92
CA ALA A 330 7.82 5.46 -18.51
C ALA A 330 6.85 6.23 -19.42
N HIS A 331 5.65 5.70 -19.55
CA HIS A 331 4.57 6.29 -20.31
C HIS A 331 3.72 7.17 -19.39
N PRO A 332 3.31 8.36 -19.84
CA PRO A 332 2.50 9.26 -19.03
C PRO A 332 1.12 8.65 -18.73
N ILE A 333 0.56 8.99 -17.58
CA ILE A 333 -0.81 8.62 -17.22
C ILE A 333 -1.74 9.79 -17.56
N THR A 334 -2.90 9.51 -18.14
CA THR A 334 -3.92 10.51 -18.46
C THR A 334 -4.38 11.30 -17.22
N ASP A 335 -4.64 12.59 -17.36
CA ASP A 335 -5.25 13.42 -16.31
C ASP A 335 -6.79 13.41 -16.38
N ILE A 336 -7.39 12.64 -17.30
CA ILE A 336 -8.85 12.44 -17.32
C ILE A 336 -9.25 11.63 -16.08
N GLY A 337 -10.23 12.14 -15.33
CA GLY A 337 -10.67 11.55 -14.07
C GLY A 337 -9.62 11.59 -12.98
N PHE A 338 -8.89 12.70 -12.91
CA PHE A 338 -7.85 12.92 -11.94
C PHE A 338 -8.00 14.27 -11.24
N ASP A 339 -7.86 14.22 -9.92
CA ASP A 339 -7.68 15.38 -9.05
C ASP A 339 -6.94 14.83 -7.83
N TYR A 340 -5.64 15.14 -7.69
CA TYR A 340 -4.80 14.53 -6.66
C TYR A 340 -5.29 14.80 -5.22
N GLU A 341 -6.04 15.89 -5.00
CA GLU A 341 -6.67 16.15 -3.70
C GLU A 341 -7.80 15.16 -3.41
N LYS A 342 -8.48 14.68 -4.47
CA LYS A 342 -9.60 13.75 -4.37
C LYS A 342 -9.17 12.29 -4.49
N THR A 343 -8.28 11.97 -5.41
CA THR A 343 -7.89 10.59 -5.73
C THR A 343 -6.57 10.52 -6.51
N HIS A 344 -5.85 9.42 -6.32
CA HIS A 344 -4.77 8.97 -7.20
C HIS A 344 -4.82 7.44 -7.25
N ILE A 345 -4.24 6.83 -8.28
CA ILE A 345 -4.24 5.37 -8.42
C ILE A 345 -3.44 4.77 -7.25
N GLY A 346 -4.08 3.87 -6.50
CA GLY A 346 -3.50 3.24 -5.30
C GLY A 346 -3.66 4.02 -4.00
N CYS A 347 -4.51 5.05 -3.95
CA CYS A 347 -4.83 5.71 -2.69
C CYS A 347 -5.65 4.82 -1.75
N ASP A 348 -5.36 4.89 -0.46
CA ASP A 348 -6.15 4.23 0.59
C ASP A 348 -7.54 4.89 0.72
N GLU A 349 -8.55 4.19 0.21
CA GLU A 349 -9.95 4.60 0.27
C GLU A 349 -10.60 4.26 1.62
N GLY A 350 -10.02 3.40 2.44
CA GLY A 350 -10.60 2.92 3.70
C GLY A 350 -10.34 3.81 4.91
N ASN A 351 -9.58 4.90 4.77
CA ASN A 351 -8.99 5.60 5.92
C ASN A 351 -9.84 6.71 6.55
N ALA A 352 -11.03 7.03 6.05
CA ALA A 352 -11.82 8.13 6.60
C ALA A 352 -12.31 7.79 8.01
N ILE A 353 -11.94 8.61 8.99
CA ILE A 353 -12.32 8.42 10.40
C ILE A 353 -13.58 9.21 10.68
N PHE A 354 -14.58 8.56 11.27
CA PHE A 354 -15.71 9.25 11.88
C PHE A 354 -15.58 9.28 13.39
N THR A 355 -16.14 10.33 14.00
CA THR A 355 -16.26 10.46 15.45
C THR A 355 -17.69 10.88 15.78
N LEU A 356 -18.39 10.05 16.54
CA LEU A 356 -19.71 10.37 17.10
C LEU A 356 -19.59 10.58 18.60
N THR A 357 -20.29 11.59 19.11
CA THR A 357 -20.32 11.92 20.54
C THR A 357 -21.71 11.67 21.11
N SER A 358 -21.79 10.99 22.26
CA SER A 358 -23.05 10.79 22.99
C SER A 358 -22.78 10.66 24.48
N THR A 359 -23.57 11.35 25.31
CA THR A 359 -23.50 11.27 26.77
C THR A 359 -23.84 9.89 27.31
N ASP A 360 -24.50 9.06 26.51
CA ASP A 360 -24.92 7.74 26.95
C ASP A 360 -23.77 6.74 26.90
N LEU A 361 -22.67 7.01 26.19
CA LEU A 361 -21.59 6.04 25.98
C LEU A 361 -20.57 6.02 27.12
N ASN A 362 -20.42 4.88 27.78
CA ASN A 362 -19.39 4.64 28.79
C ASN A 362 -18.32 3.68 28.28
N VAL A 363 -17.10 3.78 28.83
CA VAL A 363 -16.02 2.84 28.52
C VAL A 363 -16.48 1.41 28.80
N GLY A 364 -16.25 0.52 27.84
CA GLY A 364 -16.65 -0.89 27.90
C GLY A 364 -18.06 -1.18 27.37
N ASP A 365 -18.87 -0.16 27.08
CA ASP A 365 -20.15 -0.36 26.40
C ASP A 365 -19.94 -1.04 25.05
N LYS A 366 -20.78 -2.03 24.74
CA LYS A 366 -20.88 -2.62 23.40
C LYS A 366 -21.88 -1.81 22.58
N VAL A 367 -21.47 -1.41 21.39
CA VAL A 367 -22.31 -0.69 20.44
C VAL A 367 -22.30 -1.36 19.08
N SER A 368 -23.43 -1.30 18.39
CA SER A 368 -23.55 -1.67 16.99
C SER A 368 -23.80 -0.40 16.20
N TRP A 369 -22.91 -0.10 15.25
CA TRP A 369 -23.03 1.05 14.37
C TRP A 369 -23.27 0.62 12.93
N GLN A 370 -23.98 1.47 12.19
CA GLN A 370 -24.38 1.25 10.81
C GLN A 370 -24.00 2.46 9.96
N LEU A 371 -23.44 2.19 8.78
CA LEU A 371 -23.29 3.18 7.72
C LEU A 371 -24.42 2.97 6.70
N ILE A 372 -25.17 4.04 6.45
CA ILE A 372 -26.26 4.06 5.48
C ILE A 372 -25.95 5.15 4.46
N SER A 373 -26.09 4.86 3.17
CA SER A 373 -25.75 5.82 2.11
C SER A 373 -26.61 5.68 0.87
N GLN A 374 -26.82 6.81 0.20
CA GLN A 374 -27.39 6.96 -1.14
C GLN A 374 -26.30 7.03 -2.23
N ILE A 375 -25.02 7.06 -1.87
CA ILE A 375 -23.93 7.14 -2.85
C ILE A 375 -23.75 5.78 -3.54
N ASP A 376 -23.73 5.78 -4.87
CA ASP A 376 -23.22 4.65 -5.67
C ASP A 376 -21.69 4.71 -5.64
N PRO A 377 -21.00 3.62 -5.28
CA PRO A 377 -19.56 3.63 -5.11
C PRO A 377 -18.77 3.71 -6.43
N CYS A 378 -19.43 3.59 -7.58
CA CYS A 378 -18.79 3.79 -8.88
C CYS A 378 -18.82 5.28 -9.26
N LEU A 379 -17.68 5.95 -9.09
CA LEU A 379 -17.49 7.33 -9.54
C LEU A 379 -17.57 7.43 -11.07
N ASN A 380 -18.12 8.55 -11.53
CA ASN A 380 -18.06 8.92 -12.94
C ASN A 380 -16.62 9.31 -13.34
N ILE A 381 -16.36 9.36 -14.65
CA ILE A 381 -15.06 9.78 -15.19
C ILE A 381 -14.68 11.19 -14.74
N ASP A 382 -15.64 12.08 -14.49
CA ASP A 382 -15.41 13.44 -13.98
C ASP A 382 -15.28 13.51 -12.45
N LEU A 383 -15.18 12.36 -11.77
CA LEU A 383 -15.14 12.20 -10.32
C LEU A 383 -16.43 12.62 -9.59
N SER A 384 -17.53 12.84 -10.31
CA SER A 384 -18.84 13.06 -9.70
C SER A 384 -19.44 11.76 -9.16
N HIS A 385 -20.25 11.90 -8.11
CA HIS A 385 -20.98 10.79 -7.50
C HIS A 385 -22.29 10.54 -8.22
N ASN A 386 -22.63 9.28 -8.43
CA ASN A 386 -23.98 8.87 -8.76
C ASN A 386 -24.76 8.61 -7.46
N LEU A 387 -26.07 8.88 -7.49
CA LEU A 387 -26.96 8.58 -6.37
C LEU A 387 -27.86 7.39 -6.70
N ARG A 388 -28.18 6.62 -5.67
CA ARG A 388 -29.09 5.48 -5.66
C ARG A 388 -30.04 5.58 -4.47
N GLY A 389 -31.00 4.66 -4.39
CA GLY A 389 -31.86 4.54 -3.20
C GLY A 389 -31.04 4.33 -1.93
N GLU A 390 -31.57 4.74 -0.78
CA GLU A 390 -30.91 4.57 0.51
C GLU A 390 -30.64 3.08 0.78
N GLN A 391 -29.38 2.73 1.10
CA GLN A 391 -28.96 1.38 1.40
C GLN A 391 -28.13 1.32 2.67
N LEU A 392 -28.32 0.25 3.45
CA LEU A 392 -27.39 -0.15 4.49
C LEU A 392 -26.10 -0.61 3.80
N ILE A 393 -25.01 0.11 4.03
CA ILE A 393 -23.69 -0.22 3.47
C ILE A 393 -23.05 -1.30 4.32
N CYS A 394 -22.99 -1.07 5.64
CA CYS A 394 -22.40 -2.01 6.57
C CYS A 394 -22.88 -1.80 8.01
N GLN A 395 -22.66 -2.82 8.83
CA GLN A 395 -22.88 -2.81 10.26
C GLN A 395 -21.69 -3.46 10.96
N TYR A 396 -21.21 -2.86 12.04
CA TYR A 396 -20.12 -3.39 12.85
C TYR A 396 -20.41 -3.21 14.34
N GLU A 397 -19.84 -4.10 15.15
CA GLU A 397 -19.80 -3.94 16.60
C GLU A 397 -18.49 -3.28 17.03
N ALA A 398 -18.55 -2.46 18.08
CA ALA A 398 -17.40 -1.82 18.67
C ALA A 398 -17.53 -1.77 20.19
N LEU A 399 -16.38 -1.74 20.88
CA LEU A 399 -16.29 -1.42 22.29
C LEU A 399 -15.91 0.05 22.44
N ILE A 400 -16.58 0.75 23.35
CA ILE A 400 -16.23 2.14 23.65
C ILE A 400 -14.94 2.19 24.46
N GLU A 401 -13.90 2.81 23.87
CA GLU A 401 -12.58 2.96 24.50
C GLU A 401 -12.46 4.26 25.30
N LYS A 402 -13.28 5.26 24.98
CA LYS A 402 -13.29 6.57 25.64
C LYS A 402 -14.73 7.02 25.88
N THR A 403 -15.05 7.33 27.13
CA THR A 403 -16.38 7.82 27.53
C THR A 403 -16.84 8.94 26.61
N GLY A 404 -18.06 8.80 26.12
CA GLY A 404 -18.71 9.77 25.26
C GLY A 404 -18.32 9.72 23.79
N ILE A 405 -17.42 8.83 23.37
CA ILE A 405 -16.83 8.86 22.03
C ILE A 405 -16.90 7.48 21.37
N LEU A 406 -17.57 7.41 20.22
CA LEU A 406 -17.49 6.29 19.28
C LEU A 406 -16.67 6.74 18.06
N THR A 407 -15.64 5.98 17.72
CA THR A 407 -14.87 6.18 16.49
C THR A 407 -14.87 4.93 15.64
N GLY A 408 -14.69 5.11 14.33
CA GLY A 408 -14.51 4.02 13.39
C GLY A 408 -14.02 4.54 12.06
N LYS A 409 -13.76 3.61 11.14
CA LYS A 409 -13.33 3.93 9.78
C LYS A 409 -14.37 3.50 8.76
N ILE A 410 -14.55 4.34 7.75
CA ILE A 410 -15.43 4.08 6.62
C ILE A 410 -14.71 4.45 5.32
N PRO A 411 -15.16 3.92 4.17
CA PRO A 411 -14.64 4.37 2.89
C PRO A 411 -14.82 5.88 2.68
N ARG A 412 -13.78 6.55 2.19
CA ARG A 412 -13.77 8.00 1.89
C ARG A 412 -14.93 8.39 0.98
N ILE A 413 -15.22 7.58 -0.03
CA ILE A 413 -16.34 7.80 -0.94
C ILE A 413 -17.68 8.00 -0.22
N TYR A 414 -17.96 7.22 0.83
CA TYR A 414 -19.18 7.38 1.63
C TYR A 414 -19.07 8.52 2.65
N ALA A 415 -17.87 8.76 3.20
CA ALA A 415 -17.63 9.86 4.13
C ALA A 415 -17.92 11.23 3.49
N GLN A 416 -17.65 11.39 2.18
CA GLN A 416 -17.96 12.60 1.42
C GLN A 416 -19.46 12.93 1.38
N GLY A 417 -20.34 11.95 1.58
CA GLY A 417 -21.79 12.14 1.63
C GLY A 417 -22.33 12.63 2.97
N ILE A 418 -21.51 12.68 4.03
CA ILE A 418 -21.96 13.09 5.37
C ILE A 418 -22.39 14.57 5.40
N PRO A 419 -21.58 15.53 4.89
CA PRO A 419 -21.97 16.95 4.91
C PRO A 419 -23.26 17.25 4.12
N THR A 420 -23.53 16.47 3.06
CA THR A 420 -24.69 16.61 2.18
C THR A 420 -25.88 15.74 2.59
N LYS A 421 -25.78 15.02 3.72
CA LYS A 421 -26.80 14.07 4.23
C LYS A 421 -27.14 12.92 3.27
N GLN A 422 -26.28 12.64 2.30
CA GLN A 422 -26.37 11.47 1.41
C GLN A 422 -25.86 10.21 2.10
N SER A 423 -25.01 10.37 3.13
CA SER A 423 -24.56 9.30 4.01
C SER A 423 -24.83 9.67 5.46
N ARG A 424 -25.13 8.67 6.29
CA ARG A 424 -25.31 8.84 7.73
C ARG A 424 -24.80 7.62 8.48
N ILE A 425 -24.30 7.88 9.69
CA ILE A 425 -23.88 6.85 10.63
C ILE A 425 -24.82 6.91 11.80
N ILE A 426 -25.37 5.76 12.17
CA ILE A 426 -26.20 5.59 13.36
C ILE A 426 -25.60 4.51 14.24
N PHE A 427 -25.87 4.56 15.54
CA PHE A 427 -25.45 3.51 16.46
C PHE A 427 -26.54 3.20 17.48
N LYS A 428 -26.49 2.01 18.03
CA LYS A 428 -27.29 1.57 19.18
C LYS A 428 -26.39 0.84 20.17
N LYS A 429 -26.71 0.93 21.46
CA LYS A 429 -26.12 0.03 22.45
C LYS A 429 -26.66 -1.38 22.27
N VAL A 430 -25.80 -2.38 22.48
CA VAL A 430 -26.12 -3.80 22.34
C VAL A 430 -26.35 -4.42 23.71
#